data_AF-A0A969PHR9-F1
#
_entry.id   AF-A0A969PHR9-F1
#
_cell.length_a   1.000
_cell.length_b   1.000
_cell.length_c   1.000
_cell.angle_alpha   90.00
_cell.angle_beta   90.00
_cell.angle_gamma   90.00
#
_symmetry.space_group_name_H-M   'P 1'
#
loop_
_entity.id
_entity.type
_entity.pdbx_description
1 polymer ?
#
loop_
_entity_poly.entity_id
_entity_poly.type
_entity_poly.pdbx_seq_one_letter_code
_entity_poly.pdbx_strand_id
1 'polypeptide(L)'
;MAQTNLSDAEVQAILQRRIDQEKQSIGIVVGLINDKGSRTISYGKLDQTTTRKLDGDTVFEIGSITKVFTSLLLADMVKRGELSLNDPISKFLPKSVKVPTKMVEKLRCLP
;
A
#
# COMPACT_ATOMS: atom_id res chain seq x y z
N MET A 1 -15.19 19.95 -1.37
CA MET A 1 -14.07 19.62 -2.27
C MET A 1 -14.68 19.01 -3.52
N ALA A 2 -14.54 19.65 -4.69
CA ALA A 2 -15.07 19.09 -5.93
C ALA A 2 -14.20 17.89 -6.33
N GLN A 3 -14.79 16.69 -6.31
CA GLN A 3 -14.12 15.48 -6.77
C GLN A 3 -14.14 15.51 -8.30
N THR A 4 -12.99 15.72 -8.93
CA THR A 4 -12.87 15.70 -10.39
C THR A 4 -13.20 14.29 -10.89
N ASN A 5 -14.37 14.13 -11.51
CA ASN A 5 -14.80 12.85 -12.07
C ASN A 5 -14.10 12.64 -13.42
N LEU A 6 -12.90 12.05 -13.40
CA LEU A 6 -12.22 11.60 -14.62
C LEU A 6 -13.06 10.52 -15.31
N SER A 7 -13.27 10.62 -16.61
CA SER A 7 -13.87 9.57 -17.43
C SER A 7 -12.90 8.40 -17.64
N ASP A 8 -13.42 7.23 -18.01
CA ASP A 8 -12.60 6.05 -18.27
C ASP A 8 -11.64 6.27 -19.44
N ALA A 9 -12.05 7.05 -20.45
CA ALA A 9 -11.21 7.41 -21.58
C ALA A 9 -10.02 8.29 -21.17
N GLU A 10 -10.23 9.25 -20.26
CA GLU A 10 -9.13 10.09 -19.73
C GLU A 10 -8.14 9.27 -18.91
N VAL A 11 -8.64 8.36 -18.06
CA VAL A 11 -7.79 7.46 -17.28
C VAL A 11 -7.01 6.54 -18.22
N GLN A 12 -7.66 5.96 -19.23
CA GLN A 12 -7.02 5.12 -20.23
C GLN A 12 -5.88 5.85 -20.96
N ALA A 13 -6.11 7.10 -21.38
CA ALA A 13 -5.10 7.92 -22.04
C ALA A 13 -3.88 8.20 -21.13
N ILE A 14 -4.11 8.43 -19.83
CA ILE A 14 -3.03 8.58 -18.84
C ILE A 14 -2.22 7.29 -18.71
N LEU A 15 -2.89 6.13 -18.62
CA LEU A 15 -2.21 4.84 -18.51
C LEU A 15 -1.40 4.51 -19.76
N GLN A 16 -1.98 4.74 -20.94
CA GLN A 16 -1.30 4.57 -22.23
C GLN A 16 -0.03 5.42 -22.32
N ARG A 17 -0.11 6.71 -21.97
CA ARG A 17 1.08 7.58 -21.95
C ARG A 17 2.17 7.04 -21.02
N ARG A 18 1.83 6.67 -19.78
CA ARG A 18 2.80 6.18 -18.79
C ARG A 18 3.51 4.89 -19.22
N ILE A 19 2.79 4.00 -19.92
CA ILE A 19 3.32 2.72 -20.36
C ILE A 19 4.01 2.84 -21.73
N ASP A 20 3.35 3.41 -22.73
CA ASP A 20 3.83 3.38 -24.11
C ASP A 20 4.84 4.48 -24.42
N GLN A 21 4.72 5.64 -23.79
CA GLN A 21 5.60 6.79 -24.05
C GLN A 21 6.67 6.91 -22.97
N GLU A 22 6.28 6.87 -21.69
CA GLU A 22 7.20 7.14 -20.57
C GLU A 22 7.94 5.89 -20.07
N LYS A 23 7.51 4.69 -20.47
CA LYS A 23 8.13 3.41 -20.11
C LYS A 23 8.31 3.22 -18.59
N GLN A 24 7.40 3.77 -17.78
CA GLN A 24 7.48 3.73 -16.32
C GLN A 24 7.02 2.39 -15.71
N SER A 25 6.22 1.62 -16.45
CA SER A 25 5.74 0.29 -16.07
C SER A 25 5.36 -0.49 -17.33
N ILE A 26 5.27 -1.82 -17.20
CA ILE A 26 4.71 -2.70 -18.24
C ILE A 26 3.19 -2.84 -18.15
N GLY A 27 2.61 -2.51 -16.99
CA GLY A 27 1.20 -2.72 -16.69
C GLY A 27 0.74 -1.91 -15.48
N ILE A 28 -0.47 -1.36 -15.55
CA ILE A 28 -1.07 -0.58 -14.47
C ILE A 28 -2.55 -0.92 -14.37
N VAL A 29 -3.04 -1.09 -13.15
CA VAL A 29 -4.46 -1.21 -12.79
C VAL A 29 -4.83 -0.07 -11.85
N VAL A 30 -5.92 0.62 -12.15
CA VAL A 30 -6.44 1.75 -11.35
C VAL A 30 -7.85 1.44 -10.89
N GLY A 31 -8.06 1.43 -9.58
CA GLY A 31 -9.39 1.45 -8.96
C GLY A 31 -9.80 2.87 -8.61
N LEU A 32 -10.99 3.30 -9.03
CA LEU A 32 -11.58 4.60 -8.69
C LEU A 32 -12.81 4.35 -7.82
N ILE A 33 -12.86 4.99 -6.65
CA ILE A 33 -13.95 4.86 -5.69
C ILE A 33 -14.48 6.26 -5.37
N ASN A 34 -15.77 6.47 -5.58
CA ASN A 34 -16.47 7.72 -5.25
C ASN A 34 -17.91 7.43 -4.76
N ASP A 35 -18.69 8.50 -4.59
CA ASP A 35 -20.10 8.47 -4.22
C ASP A 35 -21.00 7.65 -5.17
N LYS A 36 -20.60 7.48 -6.43
CA LYS A 36 -21.33 6.72 -7.45
C LYS A 36 -20.93 5.24 -7.52
N GLY A 37 -19.96 4.82 -6.71
CA GLY A 37 -19.49 3.44 -6.64
C GLY A 37 -18.01 3.28 -7.02
N SER A 38 -17.65 2.05 -7.39
CA SER A 38 -16.29 1.68 -7.76
C SER A 38 -16.21 1.24 -9.21
N ARG A 39 -15.08 1.53 -9.86
CA ARG A 39 -14.74 0.99 -11.18
C ARG A 39 -13.24 0.79 -11.32
N THR A 40 -12.86 -0.09 -12.25
CA THR A 40 -11.46 -0.48 -12.50
C THR A 40 -11.12 -0.23 -13.96
N ILE A 41 -9.99 0.42 -14.21
CA ILE A 41 -9.42 0.65 -15.54
C ILE A 41 -8.00 0.10 -15.54
N SER A 42 -7.62 -0.64 -16.58
CA SER A 42 -6.30 -1.26 -16.69
C SER A 42 -5.71 -1.08 -18.08
N TYR A 43 -4.38 -1.02 -18.15
CA TYR A 43 -3.64 -1.01 -19.42
C TYR A 43 -2.27 -1.66 -19.27
N GLY A 44 -1.76 -2.21 -20.38
CA GLY A 44 -0.49 -2.91 -20.45
C GLY A 44 -0.61 -4.42 -20.21
N LYS A 45 0.47 -5.02 -19.74
CA LYS A 45 0.64 -6.47 -19.59
C LYS A 45 1.15 -6.81 -18.20
N LEU A 46 0.83 -8.02 -17.74
CA LEU A 46 1.34 -8.56 -16.48
C LEU A 46 2.81 -8.97 -16.62
N ASP A 47 3.17 -9.57 -17.76
CA ASP A 47 4.53 -9.96 -18.11
C ASP A 47 4.67 -10.05 -19.65
N GLN A 48 5.80 -10.55 -20.15
CA GLN A 48 6.07 -10.65 -21.60
C GLN A 48 5.46 -11.89 -22.26
N THR A 49 5.06 -12.91 -21.50
CA THR A 49 4.70 -14.24 -22.01
C THR A 49 3.22 -14.57 -21.86
N THR A 50 2.53 -13.93 -20.92
CA THR A 50 1.14 -14.19 -20.59
C THR A 50 0.19 -13.46 -21.52
N THR A 51 -0.90 -14.12 -21.86
CA THR A 51 -2.03 -13.55 -22.59
C THR A 51 -3.11 -13.02 -21.65
N ARG A 52 -2.98 -13.27 -20.34
CA ARG A 52 -3.94 -12.80 -19.33
C ARG A 52 -3.96 -11.27 -19.32
N LYS A 53 -5.15 -10.69 -19.48
CA LYS A 53 -5.38 -9.26 -19.34
C LYS A 53 -5.30 -8.85 -17.87
N LEU A 54 -4.81 -7.63 -17.64
CA LEU A 54 -4.87 -7.01 -16.32
C LEU A 54 -6.32 -6.66 -15.96
N ASP A 55 -6.69 -6.92 -14.72
CA ASP A 55 -8.01 -6.69 -14.16
C ASP A 55 -7.91 -6.38 -12.65
N GLY A 56 -9.05 -6.17 -12.00
CA GLY A 56 -9.12 -5.87 -10.56
C GLY A 56 -8.65 -7.01 -9.66
N ASP A 57 -8.58 -8.24 -10.17
CA ASP A 57 -8.14 -9.43 -9.44
C ASP A 57 -6.65 -9.75 -9.64
N THR A 58 -5.94 -8.91 -10.41
CA THR A 58 -4.51 -9.09 -10.64
C THR A 58 -3.73 -8.72 -9.38
N VAL A 59 -2.91 -9.67 -8.90
CA VAL A 59 -2.10 -9.48 -7.69
C VAL A 59 -0.79 -8.76 -8.01
N PHE A 60 -0.50 -7.73 -7.22
CA PHE A 60 0.76 -6.96 -7.28
C PHE A 60 1.40 -6.89 -5.88
N GLU A 61 2.72 -6.73 -5.85
CA GLU A 61 3.41 -6.29 -4.65
C GLU A 61 3.09 -4.81 -4.37
N ILE A 62 2.52 -4.53 -3.20
CA ILE A 62 2.14 -3.16 -2.80
C ILE A 62 3.23 -2.44 -1.99
N GLY A 63 4.34 -3.14 -1.70
CA GLY A 63 5.50 -2.59 -1.01
C GLY A 63 5.16 -1.94 0.34
N SER A 64 5.60 -0.70 0.54
CA SER A 64 5.41 -0.01 1.83
C SER A 64 3.95 0.29 2.20
N ILE A 65 2.98 0.12 1.29
CA ILE A 65 1.55 0.18 1.64
C ILE A 65 1.20 -0.90 2.66
N THR A 66 1.91 -2.04 2.68
CA THR A 66 1.77 -3.09 3.70
C THR A 66 1.84 -2.55 5.14
N LYS A 67 2.61 -1.47 5.39
CA LYS A 67 2.73 -0.87 6.73
C LYS A 67 1.40 -0.33 7.26
N VAL A 68 0.50 0.13 6.39
CA VAL A 68 -0.84 0.58 6.80
C VAL A 68 -1.61 -0.57 7.44
N PHE A 69 -1.56 -1.75 6.82
CA PHE A 69 -2.20 -2.96 7.34
C PHE A 69 -1.53 -3.45 8.64
N THR A 70 -0.20 -3.46 8.69
CA THR A 70 0.54 -3.83 9.90
C THR A 70 0.23 -2.89 11.07
N SER A 71 0.18 -1.58 10.85
CA SER A 71 -0.17 -0.59 11.87
C SER A 71 -1.64 -0.68 12.29
N LEU A 72 -2.55 -1.02 11.37
CA LEU A 72 -3.95 -1.27 11.69
C LEU A 72 -4.09 -2.47 12.64
N LEU A 73 -3.41 -3.58 12.34
CA LEU A 73 -3.38 -4.74 13.23
C LEU A 73 -2.79 -4.41 14.60
N LEU A 74 -1.69 -3.65 14.64
CA LEU A 74 -1.10 -3.18 15.90
C LEU A 74 -2.10 -2.35 16.73
N ALA A 75 -2.80 -1.40 16.10
CA ALA A 75 -3.80 -0.57 16.77
C ALA A 75 -4.97 -1.40 17.30
N ASP A 76 -5.42 -2.41 16.55
CA ASP A 76 -6.45 -3.34 16.98
C ASP A 76 -6.01 -4.17 18.20
N MET A 77 -4.78 -4.68 18.22
CA MET A 77 -4.20 -5.39 19.36
C MET A 77 -4.12 -4.51 20.62
N VAL A 78 -3.75 -3.23 20.46
CA VAL A 78 -3.76 -2.25 21.56
C VAL A 78 -5.19 -2.07 22.10
N LYS A 79 -6.17 -1.91 21.21
CA LYS A 79 -7.58 -1.76 21.59
C LYS A 79 -8.12 -3.01 22.31
N ARG A 80 -7.67 -4.21 21.92
CA ARG A 80 -8.00 -5.48 22.58
C ARG A 80 -7.23 -5.71 23.88
N GLY A 81 -6.31 -4.82 24.26
CA GLY A 81 -5.52 -4.92 25.49
C GLY A 81 -4.41 -5.98 25.44
N GLU A 82 -4.06 -6.48 24.26
CA GLU A 82 -3.04 -7.53 24.08
C GLU A 82 -1.62 -6.99 24.29
N LEU A 83 -1.41 -5.70 23.98
CA LEU A 83 -0.17 -4.98 24.21
C LEU A 83 -0.41 -3.48 24.40
N SER A 84 0.59 -2.78 24.91
CA SER A 84 0.65 -1.32 24.97
C SER A 84 1.66 -0.78 23.96
N LEU A 85 1.40 0.39 23.36
CA LEU A 85 2.39 1.08 22.51
C LEU A 85 3.68 1.45 23.27
N ASN A 86 3.61 1.51 24.60
CA ASN A 86 4.75 1.77 25.47
C ASN A 86 5.45 0.50 25.95
N ASP A 87 4.95 -0.69 25.59
CA ASP A 87 5.65 -1.93 25.92
C ASP A 87 7.03 -1.93 25.24
N PRO A 88 8.12 -2.21 25.96
CA PRO A 88 9.42 -2.33 25.33
C PRO A 88 9.44 -3.55 24.41
N ILE A 89 10.06 -3.44 23.23
CA ILE A 89 10.11 -4.55 22.26
C ILE A 89 10.73 -5.83 22.83
N SER A 90 11.60 -5.71 23.84
CA SER A 90 12.19 -6.85 24.55
C SER A 90 11.15 -7.77 25.21
N LYS A 91 9.94 -7.26 25.52
CA LYS A 91 8.82 -8.06 26.03
C LYS A 91 8.36 -9.13 25.04
N PHE A 92 8.52 -8.87 23.74
CA PHE A 92 8.02 -9.72 22.65
C PHE A 92 9.12 -10.49 21.92
N LEU A 93 10.38 -10.39 22.38
CA LEU A 93 11.54 -11.06 21.78
C LEU A 93 12.06 -12.18 22.71
N PRO A 94 12.73 -13.21 22.16
CA PRO A 94 13.41 -14.21 22.98
C PRO A 94 14.45 -13.57 23.91
N LYS A 95 14.62 -14.14 25.12
CA LYS A 95 15.57 -13.62 26.14
C LYS A 95 17.03 -13.57 25.67
N SER A 96 17.39 -14.35 24.66
CA SER A 96 18.73 -14.35 24.05
C SER A 96 19.01 -13.12 23.19
N VAL A 97 17.98 -12.36 22.78
CA VAL A 97 18.13 -11.20 21.91
C VAL A 97 18.43 -9.95 22.73
N LYS A 98 19.59 -9.33 22.48
CA LYS A 98 19.96 -8.04 23.08
C LYS A 98 19.41 -6.89 22.23
N VAL A 99 18.49 -6.11 22.80
CA VAL A 99 17.92 -4.92 22.13
C VAL A 99 18.92 -3.75 22.23
N PRO A 100 19.30 -3.09 21.12
CA PRO A 100 20.18 -1.93 21.15
C PRO A 100 19.54 -0.73 21.88
N THR A 101 20.18 -0.24 22.94
CA THR A 101 19.63 0.84 23.78
C THR A 101 19.72 2.23 23.12
N LYS A 102 20.65 2.43 22.17
CA LYS A 102 20.94 3.74 21.57
C LYS A 102 19.90 4.27 20.58
N MET A 103 18.96 3.45 20.10
CA MET A 103 17.96 3.90 19.11
C MET A 103 16.70 4.51 19.74
N VAL A 104 16.44 4.27 21.02
CA VAL A 104 15.17 4.68 21.67
C VAL A 104 15.17 6.17 22.06
N GLU A 105 16.33 6.75 22.40
CA GLU A 105 16.40 8.18 22.81
C GLU A 105 16.12 9.16 21.67
N LYS A 106 16.36 8.79 20.41
CA LYS A 106 16.17 9.66 19.24
C LYS A 106 14.77 9.63 18.62
N LEU A 107 13.89 8.75 19.07
CA LEU A 107 12.54 8.54 18.52
C LEU A 107 11.42 9.00 19.46
N ARG A 108 11.77 9.66 20.58
CA ARG A 108 10.79 10.47 21.32
C ARG A 108 10.44 11.67 20.45
N CYS A 109 9.19 11.75 19.99
CA CYS A 109 8.60 13.04 19.65
C CYS A 109 8.74 13.91 20.90
N LEU A 110 9.65 14.89 20.84
CA LEU A 110 9.72 15.98 21.80
C LEU A 110 8.35 16.70 21.77
N PRO A 111 7.88 17.20 22.93
CA PRO A 111 6.58 17.86 23.03
C PRO A 111 6.45 19.07 22.09
#